data_AF-A0A7C5K451-F1
#
_entry.id   AF-A0A7C5K451-F1
#
_cell.length_a   1.000
_cell.length_b   1.000
_cell.length_c   1.000
_cell.angle_alpha   90.00
_cell.angle_beta   90.00
_cell.angle_gamma   90.00
#
_symmetry.space_group_name_H-M   'P 1'
#
loop_
_entity.id
_entity.type
_entity.pdbx_description
1 polymer ?
#
loop_
_entity_poly.entity_id
_entity_poly.type
_entity_poly.pdbx_seq_one_letter_code
_entity_poly.pdbx_strand_id
1 'polypeptide(L)'
;MARVNNWQLGREMAYWYPENRPQKQFAAVFDINKCIACQTCTLACKTTWTSGKGQEYMLWNNVESKPYGFYPLAWDLKLLQMLGGSDWVKG
;
A
#
# COMPACT_ATOMS: atom_id res chain seq x y z
N MET A 1 20.71 -0.46 10.39
CA MET A 1 19.44 -1.12 10.01
C MET A 1 19.35 -2.43 10.77
N ALA A 2 18.21 -2.72 11.37
CA ALA A 2 17.94 -4.02 11.99
C ALA A 2 17.59 -5.05 10.90
N ARG A 3 17.97 -6.32 11.11
CA ARG A 3 17.42 -7.44 10.33
C ARG A 3 16.13 -7.89 11.00
N VAL A 4 15.03 -7.81 10.28
CA VAL A 4 13.71 -8.20 10.77
C VAL A 4 13.12 -9.26 9.85
N ASN A 5 12.44 -10.26 10.42
CA ASN A 5 11.76 -11.27 9.62
C ASN A 5 10.41 -10.73 9.11
N ASN A 6 10.28 -10.58 7.79
CA ASN A 6 9.01 -10.24 7.16
C ASN A 6 8.23 -11.52 6.87
N TRP A 7 7.25 -11.82 7.72
CA TRP A 7 6.44 -13.01 7.61
C TRP A 7 5.52 -13.01 6.38
N GLN A 8 5.14 -11.84 5.84
CA GLN A 8 4.35 -11.74 4.61
C GLN A 8 5.14 -12.17 3.36
N LEU A 9 6.46 -11.95 3.37
CA LEU A 9 7.37 -12.33 2.28
C LEU A 9 8.19 -13.59 2.59
N GLY A 10 8.10 -14.13 3.81
CA GLY A 10 8.88 -15.28 4.26
C GLY A 10 10.40 -15.07 4.22
N ARG A 11 10.90 -13.84 4.41
CA ARG A 11 12.34 -13.52 4.32
C ARG A 11 12.78 -12.46 5.33
N GLU A 12 14.06 -12.51 5.70
CA GLU A 12 14.69 -11.41 6.44
C GLU A 12 14.90 -10.19 5.55
N MET A 13 14.65 -9.01 6.09
CA MET A 13 14.87 -7.73 5.42
C MET A 13 15.52 -6.70 6.34
N ALA A 14 16.28 -5.78 5.75
CA ALA A 14 16.81 -4.64 6.46
C ALA A 14 15.68 -3.62 6.69
N TYR A 15 15.43 -3.25 7.94
CA TYR A 15 14.45 -2.25 8.34
C TYR A 15 15.07 -1.23 9.31
N TRP A 16 14.49 -0.03 9.38
CA TRP A 16 15.04 1.02 10.24
C TRP A 16 14.82 0.74 11.72
N TYR A 17 13.72 0.06 12.07
CA TYR A 17 13.33 -0.23 13.44
C TYR A 17 13.55 -1.71 13.78
N PRO A 18 13.79 -2.06 15.06
CA PRO A 18 13.82 -3.46 15.49
C PRO A 18 12.44 -4.12 15.33
N GLU A 19 12.42 -5.45 15.32
CA GLU A 19 11.18 -6.21 15.22
C GLU A 19 10.27 -5.93 16.42
N ASN A 20 9.02 -5.54 16.15
CA ASN A 20 7.99 -5.35 17.16
C ASN A 20 6.67 -5.95 16.65
N ARG A 21 6.07 -6.85 17.43
CA ARG A 21 4.79 -7.49 17.13
C ARG A 21 3.74 -7.02 18.13
N PRO A 22 2.94 -6.00 17.80
CA PRO A 22 1.98 -5.46 18.74
C PRO A 22 0.86 -6.47 19.02
N GLN A 23 0.38 -6.50 20.27
CA GLN A 23 -0.77 -7.34 20.68
C GLN A 23 -2.08 -6.93 19.99
N LYS A 24 -2.17 -5.68 19.52
CA LYS A 24 -3.33 -5.12 18.80
C LYS A 24 -2.83 -4.42 17.54
N GLN A 25 -3.47 -4.70 16.41
CA GLN A 25 -3.16 -4.12 15.10
C GLN A 25 -4.39 -3.38 14.57
N PHE A 26 -4.22 -2.13 14.16
CA PHE A 26 -5.27 -1.41 13.44
C PHE A 26 -5.47 -2.04 12.05
N ALA A 27 -6.73 -2.26 11.68
CA ALA A 27 -7.12 -2.77 10.38
C ALA A 27 -8.32 -1.98 9.84
N ALA A 28 -8.40 -1.86 8.52
CA ALA A 28 -9.49 -1.23 7.81
C ALA A 28 -10.03 -2.19 6.73
N VAL A 29 -11.34 -2.14 6.49
CA VAL A 29 -12.01 -2.94 5.46
C VAL A 29 -12.72 -2.00 4.51
N PHE A 30 -12.50 -2.18 3.21
CA PHE A 30 -13.12 -1.38 2.15
C PHE A 30 -14.09 -2.25 1.36
N ASP A 31 -15.38 -1.89 1.39
CA ASP A 31 -16.40 -2.53 0.55
C ASP A 31 -16.44 -1.88 -0.83
N ILE A 32 -15.86 -2.57 -1.80
CA ILE A 32 -15.77 -2.09 -3.18
C ILE A 32 -17.12 -2.05 -3.90
N ASN A 33 -18.16 -2.73 -3.40
CA ASN A 33 -19.50 -2.66 -3.97
C ASN A 33 -20.20 -1.31 -3.69
N LYS A 34 -19.74 -0.61 -2.65
CA LYS A 34 -20.32 0.68 -2.20
C LYS A 34 -19.45 1.88 -2.54
N CYS A 35 -18.23 1.65 -3.01
CA CYS A 35 -17.34 2.73 -3.40
C CYS A 35 -17.85 3.42 -4.68
N ILE A 36 -18.09 4.72 -4.60
CA ILE A 36 -18.51 5.55 -5.75
C ILE A 36 -17.38 6.42 -6.31
N ALA A 37 -16.13 6.14 -5.91
CA ALA A 37 -14.93 6.85 -6.34
C ALA A 37 -14.97 8.40 -6.18
N CYS A 38 -15.67 8.90 -5.16
CA CYS A 38 -15.88 10.35 -4.96
C CYS A 38 -14.64 11.14 -4.49
N GLN A 39 -13.51 10.47 -4.20
CA GLN A 39 -12.26 11.09 -3.71
C GLN A 39 -12.36 11.85 -2.37
N THR A 40 -13.47 11.72 -1.63
CA THR A 40 -13.61 12.41 -0.33
C THR A 40 -12.57 11.94 0.69
N CYS A 41 -12.27 10.64 0.74
CA CYS A 41 -11.25 10.09 1.63
C CYS A 41 -9.83 10.58 1.28
N THR A 42 -9.53 10.72 -0.01
CA THR A 42 -8.30 11.31 -0.53
C THR A 42 -8.14 12.74 -0.04
N LEU A 43 -9.17 13.58 -0.24
CA LEU A 43 -9.12 14.98 0.15
C LEU A 43 -9.05 15.16 1.67
N ALA A 44 -9.79 14.37 2.44
CA ALA A 44 -9.74 14.40 3.90
C ALA A 44 -8.33 14.09 4.43
N CYS A 45 -7.68 13.06 3.88
CA CYS A 45 -6.29 12.74 4.23
C CYS A 45 -5.31 13.83 3.79
N LYS A 46 -5.54 14.41 2.61
CA LYS A 46 -4.69 15.45 2.03
C LYS A 46 -4.65 16.70 2.88
N THR A 47 -5.83 17.22 3.22
CA THR A 47 -5.96 18.48 3.98
C THR A 47 -5.47 18.32 5.41
N THR A 48 -5.69 17.15 6.02
CA THR A 48 -5.29 16.88 7.41
C THR A 48 -3.78 16.69 7.55
N TRP A 49 -3.13 15.97 6.62
CA TRP A 49 -1.77 15.48 6.85
C TRP A 49 -0.72 15.91 5.82
N THR A 50 -1.10 16.10 4.56
CA THR A 50 -0.14 16.27 3.44
C THR A 50 -0.34 17.56 2.64
N SER A 51 -0.77 18.62 3.34
CA SER A 51 -0.98 19.97 2.80
C SER A 51 0.28 20.84 2.81
N GLY A 52 1.39 20.33 3.38
CA GLY A 52 2.65 21.06 3.49
C GLY A 52 3.46 21.16 2.19
N LYS A 53 4.37 22.14 2.14
CA LYS A 53 5.29 22.34 1.02
C LYS A 53 6.16 21.11 0.76
N GLY A 54 6.26 20.67 -0.49
CA GLY A 54 7.01 19.48 -0.91
C GLY A 54 6.23 18.17 -0.76
N GLN A 55 5.00 18.21 -0.26
CA GLN A 55 4.11 17.06 -0.13
C GLN A 55 2.91 17.15 -1.06
N GLU A 56 2.85 18.13 -1.96
CA GLU A 56 1.70 18.45 -2.80
C GLU A 56 1.29 17.26 -3.66
N TYR A 57 2.25 16.49 -4.16
CA TYR A 57 2.00 15.27 -4.92
C TYR A 57 1.59 14.07 -4.06
N MET A 58 1.91 14.07 -2.75
CA MET A 58 1.66 12.93 -1.88
C MET A 58 0.16 12.75 -1.60
N LEU A 59 -0.35 11.57 -1.94
CA LEU A 59 -1.69 11.09 -1.62
C LEU A 59 -1.56 9.80 -0.81
N TRP A 60 -1.53 9.91 0.52
CA TRP A 60 -1.40 8.72 1.39
C TRP A 60 -2.64 7.81 1.32
N ASN A 61 -3.81 8.41 1.14
CA ASN A 61 -5.04 7.71 0.81
C ASN A 61 -5.44 8.17 -0.59
N ASN A 62 -5.50 7.26 -1.55
CA ASN A 62 -5.83 7.55 -2.93
C ASN A 62 -6.85 6.54 -3.46
N VAL A 63 -7.71 7.00 -4.38
CA VAL A 63 -8.72 6.16 -5.03
C VAL A 63 -8.43 6.09 -6.51
N GLU A 64 -8.42 4.88 -7.06
CA GLU A 64 -7.95 4.62 -8.42
C GLU A 64 -8.90 3.67 -9.19
N SER A 65 -9.07 3.90 -10.51
CA SER A 65 -9.92 3.09 -11.40
C SER A 65 -9.18 1.92 -12.09
N LYS A 66 -9.43 0.68 -11.66
CA LYS A 66 -8.87 -0.54 -12.30
C LYS A 66 -9.54 -0.81 -13.66
N PRO A 67 -8.79 -1.25 -14.68
CA PRO A 67 -7.46 -1.90 -14.63
C PRO A 67 -6.23 -1.04 -14.99
N TYR A 68 -6.38 0.25 -15.34
CA TYR A 68 -5.27 1.06 -15.89
C TYR A 68 -4.37 1.65 -14.79
N GLY A 69 -3.05 1.69 -15.02
CA GLY A 69 -2.03 2.00 -14.01
C GLY A 69 -2.04 3.44 -13.42
N PHE A 70 -1.59 3.55 -12.18
CA PHE A 70 -2.10 4.54 -11.21
C PHE A 70 -1.12 5.55 -10.59
N TYR A 71 -1.18 5.80 -9.26
CA TYR A 71 -0.36 6.75 -8.53
C TYR A 71 0.59 6.02 -7.56
N PRO A 72 1.92 6.07 -7.76
CA PRO A 72 2.61 6.54 -8.96
C PRO A 72 2.37 5.60 -10.16
N LEU A 73 2.61 6.10 -11.37
CA LEU A 73 2.29 5.38 -12.61
C LEU A 73 2.89 3.96 -12.61
N ALA A 74 2.05 2.97 -12.91
CA ALA A 74 2.43 1.56 -13.04
C ALA A 74 3.05 0.91 -11.78
N TRP A 75 2.76 1.43 -10.58
CA TRP A 75 3.28 0.84 -9.33
C TRP A 75 2.90 -0.63 -9.16
N ASP A 76 1.68 -1.01 -9.56
CA ASP A 76 1.14 -2.36 -9.44
C ASP A 76 1.71 -3.32 -10.49
N LEU A 77 1.84 -2.87 -11.75
CA LEU A 77 2.53 -3.65 -12.79
C LEU A 77 3.99 -3.92 -12.43
N LYS A 78 4.69 -2.92 -11.88
CA LYS A 78 6.07 -3.08 -11.41
C LYS A 78 6.15 -4.12 -10.27
N LEU A 79 5.19 -4.10 -9.36
CA LEU A 79 5.11 -5.06 -8.25
C LEU A 79 4.86 -6.47 -8.77
N LEU A 80 3.92 -6.65 -9.70
CA LEU A 80 3.66 -7.94 -10.35
C LEU A 80 4.90 -8.47 -11.08
N GLN A 81 5.63 -7.61 -11.80
CA GLN A 81 6.88 -8.01 -12.46
C GLN A 81 7.94 -8.47 -11.44
N MET A 82 8.03 -7.82 -10.28
CA MET A 82 8.98 -8.19 -9.21
C MET A 82 8.60 -9.48 -8.49
N LEU A 83 7.30 -9.78 -8.36
CA LEU A 83 6.81 -11.03 -7.78
C LEU A 83 7.03 -12.24 -8.72
N GLY A 84 7.17 -12.01 -10.02
CA GLY A 84 7.21 -13.07 -11.02
C GLY A 84 5.81 -13.61 -11.34
N GLY A 85 5.72 -14.50 -12.32
CA GLY A 85 4.48 -15.23 -12.59
C GLY A 85 4.19 -16.18 -11.43
N SER A 86 3.01 -16.10 -10.83
CA SER A 86 2.56 -17.11 -9.88
C SER A 86 2.36 -18.43 -10.62
N ASP A 87 3.24 -19.39 -10.39
CA ASP A 87 3.04 -20.75 -10.89
C ASP A 87 1.89 -21.40 -10.10
N TRP A 88 0.90 -21.91 -10.83
CA TRP A 88 -0.13 -22.74 -10.22
C TRP A 88 0.51 -24.05 -9.78
N VAL A 89 0.71 -24.21 -8.47
CA VAL A 89 1.11 -25.49 -7.91
C VAL A 89 -0.09 -26.43 -8.07
N LYS A 90 -0.03 -27.30 -9.09
CA LYS A 90 -0.99 -28.39 -9.24
C LYS A 90 -0.84 -29.30 -8.02
N GLY A 91 -1.82 -29.26 -7.13
CA GLY A 91 -2.09 -30.37 -6.21
C GLY A 91 -2.60 -31.57 -7.00
#